data_AF-A0A2T0AQD5-F1
#
_entry.id   AF-A0A2T0AQD5-F1
#
_cell.length_a   1.000
_cell.length_b   1.000
_cell.length_c   1.000
_cell.angle_alpha   90.00
_cell.angle_beta   90.00
_cell.angle_gamma   90.00
#
_symmetry.space_group_name_H-M   'P 1'
#
loop_
_entity.id
_entity.type
_entity.pdbx_description
1 polymer ?
#
loop_
_entity_poly.entity_id
_entity_poly.type
_entity_poly.pdbx_seq_one_letter_code
_entity_poly.pdbx_strand_id
1 'polypeptide(L)'
;MIHQYDHRFGTYEGVAVDSVSTHQLPTPALEQYADPGFTVLPRYWVEERQVLARTARVPEMVAAALASGDEEDAVEALANWLAGYSANHERRVDLPASLGKGRPKFTVNEQEARSMEEEYPLAKDDLQVIAGAKSGLEALIQLARRLAPEWFLGFRDIARATDERTAIFSILPRVGVGNNAPLLLFNGGNSFLITCLLTNFSVFVFDYIARQKIGGIHLNFFLVKQLPVLPPTAYTGKDLTFIVPRALELIYTTFDLEPFARDVWRDADPALRREIIRRWEDCWQGERPFEIDYKKPDFQLYPYRWNEERRALIRAELDAYYARLYGLTRDELRYILDPQDVYGPDFPGETFRVLKENETRRYGEYRTRRLVLEAWDRLVKK
;
A
#
# COMPACT_ATOMS: atom_id res chain seq x y z
N MET A 1 1.37 14.23 2.02
CA MET A 1 0.31 13.28 2.38
C MET A 1 0.59 11.93 1.76
N ILE A 2 0.68 11.78 0.43
CA ILE A 2 1.35 10.67 -0.29
C ILE A 2 1.49 11.04 -1.78
N HIS A 3 2.29 10.30 -2.54
CA HIS A 3 2.37 10.33 -4.01
C HIS A 3 2.49 8.90 -4.57
N GLN A 4 2.40 8.70 -5.90
CA GLN A 4 2.52 7.35 -6.47
C GLN A 4 3.85 6.71 -6.08
N TYR A 5 3.77 5.51 -5.51
CA TYR A 5 4.91 4.74 -4.98
C TYR A 5 5.74 5.47 -3.91
N ASP A 6 5.15 6.46 -3.23
CA ASP A 6 5.86 7.27 -2.26
C ASP A 6 4.93 7.74 -1.14
N HIS A 7 4.96 7.01 -0.03
CA HIS A 7 4.24 7.41 1.18
C HIS A 7 4.96 8.51 1.97
N ARG A 8 6.23 8.79 1.67
CA ARG A 8 7.05 9.79 2.37
C ARG A 8 6.96 11.18 1.74
N PHE A 9 6.15 11.36 0.67
CA PHE A 9 6.09 12.58 -0.13
C PHE A 9 5.83 13.91 0.62
N GLY A 10 5.27 13.89 1.83
CA GLY A 10 5.12 15.10 2.61
C GLY A 10 5.22 14.86 4.12
N THR A 11 5.94 15.75 4.80
CA THR A 11 6.24 15.69 6.24
C THR A 11 5.76 16.97 6.95
N TYR A 12 5.41 16.86 8.24
CA TYR A 12 5.16 18.01 9.11
C TYR A 12 6.43 18.53 9.80
N GLU A 13 7.58 17.92 9.53
CA GLU A 13 8.87 18.42 10.03
C GLU A 13 9.10 19.86 9.57
N GLY A 14 9.46 20.75 10.50
CA GLY A 14 9.65 22.17 10.23
C GLY A 14 8.36 22.98 9.99
N VAL A 15 7.18 22.37 10.09
CA VAL A 15 5.89 23.07 9.97
C VAL A 15 5.41 23.52 11.36
N ALA A 16 5.12 24.80 11.52
CA ALA A 16 4.62 25.34 12.79
C ALA A 16 3.26 24.71 13.18
N VAL A 17 3.07 24.40 14.47
CA VAL A 17 1.92 23.64 14.99
C VAL A 17 0.58 24.36 14.76
N ASP A 18 0.61 25.69 14.78
CA ASP A 18 -0.53 26.60 14.55
C ASP A 18 -0.74 26.95 13.07
N SER A 19 0.13 26.48 12.17
CA SER A 19 -0.01 26.71 10.74
C SER A 19 -1.24 25.99 10.21
N VAL A 20 -2.24 26.77 9.78
CA VAL A 20 -3.31 26.32 8.90
C VAL A 20 -2.75 26.30 7.48
N SER A 21 -1.78 25.41 7.22
CA SER A 21 -1.13 25.35 5.90
C SER A 21 -2.17 25.05 4.82
N THR A 22 -2.51 26.08 4.03
CA THR A 22 -3.23 25.98 2.76
C THR A 22 -2.33 25.52 1.61
N HIS A 23 -1.04 25.35 1.88
CA HIS A 23 0.00 24.96 0.92
C HIS A 23 0.35 23.48 1.06
N GLN A 24 0.92 22.91 -0.01
CA GLN A 24 1.47 21.56 -0.01
C GLN A 24 2.51 21.42 1.09
N LEU A 25 2.46 20.31 1.85
CA LEU A 25 3.48 20.00 2.85
C LEU A 25 4.87 19.93 2.21
N PRO A 26 5.94 20.32 2.93
CA PRO A 26 7.30 20.13 2.46
C PRO A 26 7.54 18.68 2.04
N THR A 27 8.10 18.50 0.85
CA THR A 27 8.60 17.21 0.39
C THR A 27 10.00 16.99 0.96
N PRO A 28 10.32 15.79 1.48
CA PRO A 28 11.65 15.50 2.02
C PRO A 28 12.78 15.82 1.04
N ALA A 29 13.93 16.22 1.57
CA ALA A 29 15.14 16.44 0.79
C ALA A 29 15.71 15.12 0.23
N LEU A 30 16.61 15.20 -0.76
CA LEU A 30 17.22 14.01 -1.36
C LEU A 30 18.04 13.21 -0.34
N GLU A 31 18.66 13.89 0.61
CA GLU A 31 19.43 13.28 1.70
C GLU A 31 18.51 12.47 2.63
N GLN A 32 17.31 12.98 2.92
CA GLN A 32 16.31 12.28 3.70
C GLN A 32 15.75 11.06 2.94
N TYR A 33 15.51 11.19 1.63
CA TYR A 33 15.10 10.06 0.81
C TYR A 33 16.17 8.97 0.69
N ALA A 34 17.45 9.37 0.70
CA ALA A 34 18.59 8.46 0.64
C ALA A 34 18.76 7.64 1.92
N ASP A 35 18.24 8.11 3.06
CA ASP A 35 18.19 7.37 4.31
C ASP A 35 16.99 6.39 4.34
N PRO A 36 17.22 5.06 4.35
CA PRO A 36 16.16 4.08 4.46
C PRO A 36 15.49 4.03 5.83
N GLY A 37 16.09 4.64 6.86
CA GLY A 37 15.52 4.79 8.21
C GLY A 37 14.69 6.07 8.39
N PHE A 38 14.64 6.95 7.38
CA PHE A 38 13.85 8.17 7.47
C PHE A 38 12.34 7.90 7.36
N THR A 39 11.61 8.39 8.36
CA THR A 39 10.15 8.36 8.47
C THR A 39 9.60 9.79 8.51
N VAL A 40 8.45 10.02 7.87
CA VAL A 40 7.79 11.33 7.87
C VAL A 40 7.10 11.65 9.20
N LEU A 41 7.12 12.91 9.60
CA LEU A 41 6.42 13.37 10.82
C LEU A 41 4.92 13.59 10.52
N PRO A 42 4.00 12.93 11.24
CA PRO A 42 2.57 13.19 11.12
C PRO A 42 2.17 14.48 11.85
N ARG A 43 0.99 15.01 11.53
CA ARG A 43 0.43 16.16 12.26
C ARG A 43 -0.01 15.79 13.67
N TYR A 44 -0.56 14.60 13.83
CA TYR A 44 -1.14 14.09 15.06
C TYR A 44 -0.82 12.62 15.22
N TRP A 45 -0.70 12.18 16.46
CA TRP A 45 -0.55 10.78 16.82
C TRP A 45 -1.91 10.17 17.15
N VAL A 46 -2.08 8.90 16.80
CA VAL A 46 -3.25 8.11 17.15
C VAL A 46 -2.76 6.88 17.91
N GLU A 47 -3.45 6.51 18.99
CA GLU A 47 -3.11 5.30 19.74
C GLU A 47 -3.26 4.07 18.85
N GLU A 48 -2.29 3.17 18.91
CA GLU A 48 -2.24 1.99 18.04
C GLU A 48 -3.52 1.15 18.10
N ARG A 49 -4.12 1.00 19.30
CA ARG A 49 -5.38 0.26 19.49
C ARG A 49 -6.53 0.82 18.64
N GLN A 50 -6.55 2.13 18.36
CA GLN A 50 -7.56 2.75 17.49
C GLN A 50 -7.36 2.37 16.02
N VAL A 51 -6.11 2.17 15.59
CA VAL A 51 -5.79 1.66 14.26
C VAL A 51 -6.15 0.18 14.16
N LEU A 52 -5.75 -0.62 15.17
CA LEU A 52 -6.03 -2.05 15.23
C LEU A 52 -7.54 -2.34 15.27
N ALA A 53 -8.31 -1.61 16.07
CA ALA A 53 -9.77 -1.75 16.14
C ALA A 53 -10.49 -1.60 14.79
N ARG A 54 -9.88 -0.88 13.83
CA ARG A 54 -10.46 -0.60 12.51
C ARG A 54 -9.90 -1.46 11.38
N THR A 55 -8.76 -2.13 11.62
CA THR A 55 -7.99 -2.80 10.55
C THR A 55 -7.73 -4.27 10.83
N ALA A 56 -7.78 -4.71 12.09
CA ALA A 56 -7.64 -6.11 12.46
C ALA A 56 -8.86 -6.91 12.04
N ARG A 57 -8.64 -8.13 11.54
CA ARG A 57 -9.72 -9.09 11.28
C ARG A 57 -10.13 -9.77 12.59
N VAL A 58 -10.98 -9.10 13.35
CA VAL A 58 -11.46 -9.55 14.67
C VAL A 58 -12.98 -9.35 14.79
N PRO A 59 -13.66 -10.07 15.70
CA PRO A 59 -15.08 -9.85 15.96
C PRO A 59 -15.41 -8.40 16.36
N GLU A 60 -16.64 -7.95 16.07
CA GLU A 60 -17.08 -6.58 16.37
C GLU A 60 -16.92 -6.22 17.86
N MET A 61 -17.23 -7.14 18.78
CA MET A 61 -17.02 -6.91 20.21
C MET A 61 -15.53 -6.73 20.58
N VAL A 62 -14.62 -7.41 19.90
CA VAL A 62 -13.17 -7.26 20.11
C VAL A 62 -12.71 -5.92 19.57
N ALA A 63 -13.18 -5.52 18.39
CA ALA A 63 -12.91 -4.19 17.84
C ALA A 63 -13.44 -3.07 18.75
N ALA A 64 -14.65 -3.23 19.31
CA ALA A 64 -15.23 -2.30 20.25
C ALA A 64 -14.41 -2.21 21.55
N ALA A 65 -14.01 -3.35 22.14
CA ALA A 65 -13.17 -3.38 23.33
C ALA A 65 -11.78 -2.76 23.11
N LEU A 66 -11.16 -2.97 21.93
CA LEU A 66 -9.92 -2.28 21.55
C LEU A 66 -10.11 -0.75 21.47
N ALA A 67 -11.25 -0.32 20.90
CA ALA A 67 -11.57 1.09 20.74
C ALA A 67 -11.93 1.77 22.08
N SER A 68 -12.58 1.07 23.01
CA SER A 68 -12.85 1.58 24.37
C SER A 68 -11.56 1.63 25.17
N GLY A 69 -10.74 0.58 25.09
CA GLY A 69 -9.55 0.42 25.92
C GLY A 69 -9.88 0.05 27.36
N ASP A 70 -11.12 -0.40 27.61
CA ASP A 70 -11.58 -0.85 28.91
C ASP A 70 -11.18 -2.32 29.14
N GLU A 71 -10.68 -2.61 30.35
CA GLU A 71 -10.17 -3.94 30.68
C GLU A 71 -11.30 -4.96 30.88
N GLU A 72 -12.45 -4.55 31.41
CA GLU A 72 -13.60 -5.45 31.59
C GLU A 72 -14.19 -5.82 30.23
N ASP A 73 -14.35 -4.84 29.34
CA ASP A 73 -14.77 -5.06 27.94
C ASP A 73 -13.81 -6.03 27.23
N ALA A 74 -12.50 -5.87 27.44
CA ALA A 74 -11.49 -6.70 26.80
C ALA A 74 -11.53 -8.15 27.28
N VAL A 75 -11.65 -8.36 28.60
CA VAL A 75 -11.80 -9.69 29.21
C VAL A 75 -13.11 -10.35 28.77
N GLU A 76 -14.21 -9.58 28.72
CA GLU A 76 -15.50 -10.05 28.22
C GLU A 76 -15.39 -10.50 26.74
N ALA A 77 -14.83 -9.67 25.86
CA ALA A 77 -14.68 -10.00 24.45
C ALA A 77 -13.83 -11.27 24.23
N LEU A 78 -12.71 -11.40 24.96
CA LEU A 78 -11.87 -12.60 24.92
C LEU A 78 -12.60 -13.85 25.40
N ALA A 79 -13.39 -13.75 26.46
CA ALA A 79 -14.15 -14.87 26.99
C ALA A 79 -15.14 -15.43 25.98
N ASN A 80 -15.91 -14.53 25.34
CA ASN A 80 -16.89 -14.92 24.34
C ASN A 80 -16.20 -15.54 23.10
N TRP A 81 -15.02 -15.04 22.70
CA TRP A 81 -14.27 -15.61 21.59
C TRP A 81 -13.69 -17.00 21.89
N LEU A 82 -13.12 -17.19 23.09
CA LEU A 82 -12.63 -18.49 23.55
C LEU A 82 -13.76 -19.51 23.78
N ALA A 83 -14.95 -19.06 24.16
CA ALA A 83 -16.12 -19.93 24.26
C ALA A 83 -16.51 -20.49 22.89
N GLY A 84 -16.50 -19.66 21.84
CA GLY A 84 -16.70 -20.09 20.46
C GLY A 84 -15.67 -21.13 20.03
N TYR A 85 -14.39 -20.83 20.27
CA TYR A 85 -13.29 -21.76 19.99
C TYR A 85 -13.50 -23.10 20.69
N SER A 86 -13.83 -23.06 21.99
CA SER A 86 -14.04 -24.26 22.80
C SER A 86 -15.20 -25.11 22.30
N ALA A 87 -16.29 -24.46 21.88
CA ALA A 87 -17.48 -25.10 21.37
C ALA A 87 -17.24 -25.76 20.00
N ASN A 88 -16.53 -25.09 19.09
CA ASN A 88 -16.25 -25.59 17.75
C ASN A 88 -15.18 -26.69 17.72
N HIS A 89 -14.25 -26.67 18.66
CA HIS A 89 -13.14 -27.64 18.72
C HIS A 89 -13.36 -28.77 19.74
N GLU A 90 -14.52 -28.80 20.41
CA GLU A 90 -14.83 -29.73 21.50
C GLU A 90 -13.72 -29.79 22.58
N ARG A 91 -13.03 -28.66 22.76
CA ARG A 91 -11.85 -28.55 23.63
C ARG A 91 -12.01 -27.33 24.50
N ARG A 92 -12.21 -27.55 25.80
CA ARG A 92 -12.30 -26.46 26.75
C ARG A 92 -10.99 -25.66 26.81
N VAL A 93 -11.09 -24.36 26.51
CA VAL A 93 -10.05 -23.36 26.72
C VAL A 93 -10.62 -22.27 27.62
N ASP A 94 -10.13 -22.21 28.85
CA ASP A 94 -10.53 -21.19 29.83
C ASP A 94 -9.66 -19.93 29.68
N LEU A 95 -10.19 -18.79 30.13
CA LEU A 95 -9.39 -17.57 30.26
C LEU A 95 -8.22 -17.81 31.24
N PRO A 96 -7.02 -17.31 30.92
CA PRO A 96 -5.89 -17.36 31.83
C PRO A 96 -6.20 -16.63 33.15
N ALA A 97 -5.74 -17.20 34.27
CA ALA A 97 -5.93 -16.61 35.59
C ALA A 97 -5.30 -15.21 35.74
N SER A 98 -4.33 -14.86 34.88
CA SER A 98 -3.73 -13.53 34.81
C SER A 98 -4.73 -12.45 34.38
N LEU A 99 -5.78 -12.80 33.63
CA LEU A 99 -6.73 -11.84 33.06
C LEU A 99 -7.90 -11.49 34.00
N GLY A 100 -7.88 -11.96 35.26
CA GLY A 100 -8.78 -11.46 36.30
C GLY A 100 -9.43 -12.52 37.19
N LYS A 101 -9.74 -12.09 38.43
CA LYS A 101 -10.41 -12.87 39.48
C LYS A 101 -11.92 -12.67 39.43
N GLY A 102 -12.57 -13.10 38.34
CA GLY A 102 -14.01 -13.02 38.15
C GLY A 102 -14.46 -14.02 37.10
N ARG A 103 -15.68 -14.56 37.22
CA ARG A 103 -16.22 -15.37 36.12
C ARG A 103 -16.47 -14.43 34.94
N PRO A 104 -15.95 -14.74 33.74
CA PRO A 104 -16.24 -13.92 32.58
C PRO A 104 -17.75 -13.81 32.39
N LYS A 105 -18.18 -12.60 32.05
CA LYS A 105 -19.56 -12.36 31.65
C LYS A 105 -19.70 -12.83 30.20
N PHE A 106 -20.65 -13.71 29.95
CA PHE A 106 -21.01 -14.11 28.59
C PHE A 106 -22.18 -13.26 28.14
N THR A 107 -22.01 -12.55 27.04
CA THR A 107 -23.03 -11.68 26.45
C THR A 107 -23.62 -12.24 25.18
N VAL A 108 -22.98 -13.25 24.59
CA VAL A 108 -23.52 -14.03 23.48
C VAL A 108 -23.89 -15.44 23.93
N ASN A 109 -24.85 -16.05 23.24
CA ASN A 109 -25.20 -17.46 23.46
C ASN A 109 -24.19 -18.40 22.76
N GLU A 110 -24.28 -19.72 23.01
CA GLU A 110 -23.34 -20.68 22.42
C GLU A 110 -23.36 -20.66 20.88
N GLN A 111 -24.54 -20.54 20.26
CA GLN A 111 -24.65 -20.52 18.80
C GLN A 111 -23.98 -19.27 18.22
N GLU A 112 -24.19 -18.11 18.82
CA GLU A 112 -23.52 -16.86 18.43
C GLU A 112 -22.00 -16.94 18.62
N ALA A 113 -21.54 -17.53 19.73
CA ALA A 113 -20.11 -17.74 19.97
C ALA A 113 -19.48 -18.67 18.92
N ARG A 114 -20.17 -19.77 18.56
CA ARG A 114 -19.74 -20.68 17.48
C ARG A 114 -19.64 -19.96 16.15
N SER A 115 -20.69 -19.24 15.74
CA SER A 115 -20.71 -18.48 14.49
C SER A 115 -19.60 -17.41 14.45
N MET A 116 -19.37 -16.72 15.56
CA MET A 116 -18.32 -15.71 15.68
C MET A 116 -16.92 -16.32 15.48
N GLU A 117 -16.64 -17.50 16.06
CA GLU A 117 -15.36 -18.16 15.87
C GLU A 117 -15.20 -18.78 14.48
N GLU A 118 -16.28 -19.25 13.85
CA GLU A 118 -16.24 -19.70 12.45
C GLU A 118 -15.85 -18.56 11.49
N GLU A 119 -16.35 -17.35 11.73
CA GLU A 119 -16.03 -16.18 10.91
C GLU A 119 -14.62 -15.61 11.19
N TYR A 120 -14.21 -15.66 12.46
CA TYR A 120 -12.93 -15.16 12.99
C TYR A 120 -12.19 -16.27 13.76
N PRO A 121 -11.61 -17.26 13.06
CA PRO A 121 -11.02 -18.42 13.73
C PRO A 121 -9.74 -18.07 14.48
N LEU A 122 -9.56 -18.64 15.67
CA LEU A 122 -8.34 -18.53 16.46
C LEU A 122 -7.36 -19.64 16.11
N ALA A 123 -6.12 -19.30 15.78
CA ALA A 123 -5.05 -20.28 15.58
C ALA A 123 -4.45 -20.73 16.92
N LYS A 124 -3.70 -21.85 16.89
CA LYS A 124 -2.99 -22.36 18.08
C LYS A 124 -2.03 -21.33 18.69
N ASP A 125 -1.35 -20.57 17.84
CA ASP A 125 -0.42 -19.53 18.28
C ASP A 125 -1.16 -18.34 18.94
N ASP A 126 -2.40 -18.08 18.55
CA ASP A 126 -3.23 -17.03 19.15
C ASP A 126 -3.64 -17.40 20.58
N LEU A 127 -3.87 -18.69 20.84
CA LEU A 127 -4.08 -19.19 22.21
C LEU A 127 -2.83 -19.01 23.09
N GLN A 128 -1.62 -19.15 22.51
CA GLN A 128 -0.38 -18.91 23.24
C GLN A 128 -0.20 -17.43 23.59
N VAL A 129 -0.58 -16.53 22.66
CA VAL A 129 -0.61 -15.09 22.89
C VAL A 129 -1.55 -14.74 24.05
N ILE A 130 -2.77 -15.29 24.03
CA ILE A 130 -3.74 -15.08 25.12
C ILE A 130 -3.18 -15.60 26.44
N ALA A 131 -2.64 -16.82 26.46
CA ALA A 131 -2.09 -17.45 27.67
C ALA A 131 -0.91 -16.69 28.29
N GLY A 132 -0.11 -16.01 27.48
CA GLY A 132 1.06 -15.23 27.92
C GLY A 132 0.75 -13.81 28.39
N ALA A 133 -0.45 -13.30 28.15
CA ALA A 133 -0.81 -11.90 28.44
C ALA A 133 -1.06 -11.65 29.94
N LYS A 134 -0.79 -10.42 30.38
CA LYS A 134 -0.97 -9.97 31.77
C LYS A 134 -2.31 -9.28 32.01
N SER A 135 -2.98 -8.84 30.94
CA SER A 135 -4.30 -8.20 30.98
C SER A 135 -5.08 -8.55 29.71
N GLY A 136 -6.42 -8.49 29.77
CA GLY A 136 -7.31 -8.72 28.64
C GLY A 136 -7.04 -7.72 27.51
N LEU A 137 -6.81 -6.44 27.84
CA LEU A 137 -6.45 -5.45 26.85
C LEU A 137 -5.09 -5.74 26.19
N GLU A 138 -4.10 -6.19 26.96
CA GLU A 138 -2.81 -6.62 26.40
C GLU A 138 -2.99 -7.79 25.42
N ALA A 139 -3.76 -8.82 25.80
CA ALA A 139 -4.08 -9.95 24.93
C ALA A 139 -4.76 -9.49 23.64
N LEU A 140 -5.78 -8.62 23.72
CA LEU A 140 -6.45 -8.10 22.54
C LEU A 140 -5.53 -7.31 21.63
N ILE A 141 -4.67 -6.44 22.17
CA ILE A 141 -3.71 -5.68 21.36
C ILE A 141 -2.73 -6.63 20.66
N GLN A 142 -2.19 -7.63 21.36
CA GLN A 142 -1.24 -8.59 20.77
C GLN A 142 -1.89 -9.46 19.69
N LEU A 143 -3.12 -9.93 19.92
CA LEU A 143 -3.90 -10.65 18.91
C LEU A 143 -4.21 -9.78 17.70
N ALA A 144 -4.74 -8.58 17.94
CA ALA A 144 -5.12 -7.67 16.85
C ALA A 144 -3.90 -7.25 16.01
N ARG A 145 -2.72 -7.07 16.61
CA ARG A 145 -1.48 -6.82 15.86
C ARG A 145 -1.11 -7.96 14.90
N ARG A 146 -1.37 -9.21 15.28
CA ARG A 146 -1.12 -10.40 14.44
C ARG A 146 -2.15 -10.56 13.34
N LEU A 147 -3.39 -10.17 13.62
CA LEU A 147 -4.53 -10.33 12.73
C LEU A 147 -4.81 -9.09 11.86
N ALA A 148 -4.08 -8.00 12.08
CA ALA A 148 -4.13 -6.79 11.27
C ALA A 148 -3.09 -6.82 10.12
N PRO A 149 -3.41 -6.25 8.96
CA PRO A 149 -2.43 -6.01 7.92
C PRO A 149 -1.27 -5.15 8.44
N GLU A 150 -0.03 -5.49 8.07
CA GLU A 150 1.17 -4.73 8.44
C GLU A 150 1.45 -3.55 7.48
N TRP A 151 0.67 -3.45 6.40
CA TRP A 151 0.73 -2.40 5.40
C TRP A 151 -0.65 -2.22 4.76
N PHE A 152 -0.88 -1.06 4.14
CA PHE A 152 -2.15 -0.72 3.48
C PHE A 152 -1.91 -0.26 2.05
N LEU A 153 -2.92 -0.41 1.18
CA LEU A 153 -3.00 0.35 -0.07
C LEU A 153 -3.95 1.53 0.16
N GLY A 154 -3.43 2.74 0.12
CA GLY A 154 -4.22 3.96 0.26
C GLY A 154 -4.27 4.75 -1.04
N PHE A 155 -5.26 5.65 -1.15
CA PHE A 155 -5.30 6.64 -2.22
C PHE A 155 -5.63 8.02 -1.72
N ARG A 156 -5.21 9.04 -2.46
CA ARG A 156 -5.54 10.43 -2.15
C ARG A 156 -6.93 10.75 -2.70
N ASP A 157 -7.85 11.13 -1.81
CA ASP A 157 -9.22 11.51 -2.19
C ASP A 157 -9.23 12.81 -3.03
N ILE A 158 -8.36 13.77 -2.71
CA ILE A 158 -8.31 15.05 -3.42
C ILE A 158 -7.65 14.90 -4.80
N ALA A 159 -8.38 15.26 -5.86
CA ALA A 159 -8.00 15.16 -7.27
C ALA A 159 -8.35 16.44 -8.04
N ARG A 160 -7.55 17.51 -7.86
CA ARG A 160 -7.83 18.82 -8.45
C ARG A 160 -7.44 18.83 -9.94
N ALA A 161 -8.12 19.64 -10.74
CA ALA A 161 -7.78 19.84 -12.15
C ALA A 161 -6.38 20.43 -12.37
N THR A 162 -5.83 21.11 -11.35
CA THR A 162 -4.47 21.67 -11.34
C THR A 162 -3.40 20.69 -10.88
N ASP A 163 -3.74 19.45 -10.56
CA ASP A 163 -2.76 18.45 -10.15
C ASP A 163 -2.17 17.73 -11.36
N GLU A 164 -0.86 17.44 -11.32
CA GLU A 164 -0.16 16.69 -12.37
C GLU A 164 -0.74 15.29 -12.60
N ARG A 165 -1.31 14.69 -11.55
CA ARG A 165 -1.91 13.35 -11.54
C ARG A 165 -3.24 13.37 -10.81
N THR A 166 -4.21 12.62 -11.32
CA THR A 166 -5.56 12.53 -10.77
C THR A 166 -5.70 11.34 -9.83
N ALA A 167 -5.19 10.17 -10.23
CA ALA A 167 -5.20 8.96 -9.42
C ALA A 167 -3.86 8.82 -8.70
N ILE A 168 -3.84 9.04 -7.38
CA ILE A 168 -2.65 8.91 -6.54
C ILE A 168 -2.87 7.80 -5.52
N PHE A 169 -2.22 6.66 -5.74
CA PHE A 169 -2.28 5.47 -4.88
C PHE A 169 -0.88 5.16 -4.36
N SER A 170 -0.76 4.65 -3.14
CA SER A 170 0.52 4.20 -2.57
C SER A 170 0.34 3.09 -1.55
N ILE A 171 1.35 2.23 -1.42
CA ILE A 171 1.50 1.40 -0.22
C ILE A 171 1.89 2.31 0.94
N LEU A 172 1.28 2.05 2.10
CA LEU A 172 1.52 2.71 3.37
C LEU A 172 1.96 1.65 4.41
N PRO A 173 2.83 2.00 5.37
CA PRO A 173 3.01 1.18 6.57
C PRO A 173 1.71 1.08 7.37
N ARG A 174 1.64 0.19 8.37
CA ARG A 174 0.52 0.17 9.34
C ARG A 174 0.52 1.44 10.20
N VAL A 175 -0.19 2.46 9.72
CA VAL A 175 -0.35 3.75 10.40
C VAL A 175 -1.80 4.24 10.36
N GLY A 176 -2.15 5.15 11.26
CA GLY A 176 -3.43 5.85 11.20
C GLY A 176 -3.47 6.79 9.99
N VAL A 177 -4.58 6.78 9.25
CA VAL A 177 -4.82 7.66 8.09
C VAL A 177 -6.04 8.53 8.31
N GLY A 178 -6.01 9.75 7.77
CA GLY A 178 -7.16 10.65 7.75
C GLY A 178 -8.19 10.26 6.67
N ASN A 179 -9.37 10.87 6.72
CA ASN A 179 -10.46 10.64 5.77
C ASN A 179 -10.09 10.92 4.30
N ASN A 180 -9.11 11.80 4.06
CA ASN A 180 -8.62 12.15 2.71
C ASN A 180 -7.58 11.16 2.15
N ALA A 181 -7.24 10.12 2.90
CA ALA A 181 -6.39 9.01 2.46
C ALA A 181 -7.12 7.66 2.63
N PRO A 182 -8.23 7.40 1.92
CA PRO A 182 -8.99 6.17 2.14
C PRO A 182 -8.19 4.91 1.78
N LEU A 183 -8.52 3.81 2.45
CA LEU A 183 -7.81 2.53 2.33
C LEU A 183 -8.57 1.51 1.48
N LEU A 184 -7.82 0.70 0.75
CA LEU A 184 -8.26 -0.57 0.17
C LEU A 184 -7.73 -1.67 1.09
N LEU A 185 -8.65 -2.36 1.77
CA LEU A 185 -8.34 -3.51 2.63
C LEU A 185 -8.62 -4.81 1.86
N PHE A 186 -7.72 -5.77 2.01
CA PHE A 186 -7.77 -7.05 1.30
C PHE A 186 -7.97 -8.20 2.28
N ASN A 187 -9.01 -9.02 2.06
CA ASN A 187 -9.25 -10.24 2.82
C ASN A 187 -8.49 -11.39 2.16
N GLY A 188 -7.16 -11.39 2.36
CA GLY A 188 -6.25 -12.26 1.63
C GLY A 188 -5.99 -11.77 0.20
N GLY A 189 -4.99 -12.37 -0.44
CA GLY A 189 -4.53 -11.96 -1.76
C GLY A 189 -3.03 -12.19 -1.91
N ASN A 190 -2.58 -12.18 -3.16
CA ASN A 190 -1.17 -12.31 -3.45
C ASN A 190 -0.53 -10.92 -3.55
N SER A 191 0.51 -10.66 -2.76
CA SER A 191 1.14 -9.34 -2.67
C SER A 191 1.74 -8.88 -3.99
N PHE A 192 2.16 -9.79 -4.88
CA PHE A 192 2.59 -9.40 -6.22
C PHE A 192 1.41 -8.94 -7.11
N LEU A 193 0.19 -9.46 -6.91
CA LEU A 193 -1.00 -8.98 -7.65
C LEU A 193 -1.43 -7.60 -7.13
N ILE A 194 -1.29 -7.36 -5.83
CA ILE A 194 -1.52 -6.02 -5.26
C ILE A 194 -0.47 -5.03 -5.78
N THR A 195 0.77 -5.48 -5.98
CA THR A 195 1.82 -4.71 -6.65
C THR A 195 1.43 -4.35 -8.10
N CYS A 196 0.88 -5.31 -8.85
CA CYS A 196 0.33 -5.06 -10.19
C CYS A 196 -0.84 -4.08 -10.16
N LEU A 197 -1.77 -4.23 -9.22
CA LEU A 197 -2.92 -3.34 -9.05
C LEU A 197 -2.49 -1.89 -8.78
N LEU A 198 -1.58 -1.68 -7.82
CA LEU A 198 -1.01 -0.36 -7.54
C LEU A 198 -0.34 0.23 -8.79
N THR A 199 0.40 -0.60 -9.53
CA THR A 199 1.06 -0.17 -10.76
C THR A 199 0.03 0.28 -11.79
N ASN A 200 -1.04 -0.50 -11.96
CA ASN A 200 -2.14 -0.16 -12.85
C ASN A 200 -2.78 1.19 -12.48
N PHE A 201 -3.04 1.43 -11.19
CA PHE A 201 -3.52 2.73 -10.71
C PHE A 201 -2.55 3.89 -10.96
N SER A 202 -1.28 3.60 -11.17
CA SER A 202 -0.22 4.60 -11.27
C SER A 202 0.20 4.93 -12.70
N VAL A 203 -0.30 4.20 -13.72
CA VAL A 203 0.06 4.48 -15.13
C VAL A 203 -0.81 5.56 -15.77
N PHE A 204 -0.27 6.25 -16.77
CA PHE A 204 -0.96 7.35 -17.45
C PHE A 204 -2.24 6.91 -18.18
N VAL A 205 -2.29 5.67 -18.68
CA VAL A 205 -3.51 5.13 -19.30
C VAL A 205 -4.68 5.10 -18.31
N PHE A 206 -4.42 4.67 -17.08
CA PHE A 206 -5.42 4.67 -16.02
C PHE A 206 -5.79 6.10 -15.59
N ASP A 207 -4.78 6.96 -15.39
CA ASP A 207 -4.98 8.36 -14.99
C ASP A 207 -5.81 9.14 -16.03
N TYR A 208 -5.61 8.84 -17.32
CA TYR A 208 -6.40 9.41 -18.43
C TYR A 208 -7.88 9.09 -18.32
N ILE A 209 -8.24 7.83 -18.02
CA ILE A 209 -9.63 7.44 -17.82
C ILE A 209 -10.20 8.04 -16.53
N ALA A 210 -9.41 8.03 -15.44
CA ALA A 210 -9.80 8.65 -14.19
C ALA A 210 -10.14 10.13 -14.38
N ARG A 211 -9.29 10.89 -15.10
CA ARG A 211 -9.48 12.31 -15.43
C ARG A 211 -10.79 12.59 -16.17
N GLN A 212 -11.19 11.72 -17.09
CA GLN A 212 -12.45 11.90 -17.82
C GLN A 212 -13.68 11.59 -16.97
N LYS A 213 -13.55 10.69 -16.00
CA LYS A 213 -14.66 10.19 -15.19
C LYS A 213 -14.89 11.00 -13.91
N ILE A 214 -13.86 11.68 -13.42
CA ILE A 214 -13.89 12.48 -12.19
C ILE A 214 -14.25 13.92 -12.57
N GLY A 215 -15.52 14.30 -12.40
CA GLY A 215 -16.00 15.67 -12.67
C GLY A 215 -15.81 16.66 -11.51
N GLY A 216 -15.47 16.18 -10.31
CA GLY A 216 -15.26 16.99 -9.11
C GLY A 216 -13.84 16.89 -8.59
N ILE A 217 -13.60 17.34 -7.35
CA ILE A 217 -12.28 17.29 -6.70
C ILE A 217 -12.07 16.05 -5.82
N HIS A 218 -13.06 15.17 -5.71
CA HIS A 218 -13.06 14.01 -4.82
C HIS A 218 -13.09 12.69 -5.61
N LEU A 219 -12.12 11.83 -5.36
CA LEU A 219 -12.04 10.46 -5.86
C LEU A 219 -12.83 9.52 -4.92
N ASN A 220 -14.16 9.68 -4.91
CA ASN A 220 -15.03 8.90 -4.03
C ASN A 220 -14.97 7.38 -4.30
N PHE A 221 -15.31 6.58 -3.29
CA PHE A 221 -15.29 5.10 -3.37
C PHE A 221 -16.05 4.52 -4.55
N PHE A 222 -17.22 5.06 -4.90
CA PHE A 222 -18.01 4.57 -6.03
C PHE A 222 -17.32 4.80 -7.38
N LEU A 223 -16.46 5.82 -7.50
CA LEU A 223 -15.66 6.06 -8.69
C LEU A 223 -14.55 5.01 -8.77
N VAL A 224 -13.80 4.80 -7.68
CA VAL A 224 -12.73 3.80 -7.58
C VAL A 224 -13.26 2.40 -7.95
N LYS A 225 -14.45 2.02 -7.47
CA LYS A 225 -15.10 0.74 -7.77
C LYS A 225 -15.49 0.55 -9.25
N GLN A 226 -15.48 1.60 -10.05
CA GLN A 226 -15.90 1.59 -11.46
C GLN A 226 -14.76 1.87 -12.44
N LEU A 227 -13.57 2.25 -11.96
CA LEU A 227 -12.43 2.53 -12.84
C LEU A 227 -11.88 1.23 -13.42
N PRO A 228 -11.53 1.21 -14.71
CA PRO A 228 -11.08 -0.02 -15.36
C PRO A 228 -9.69 -0.40 -14.87
N VAL A 229 -9.56 -1.64 -14.40
CA VAL A 229 -8.28 -2.26 -14.08
C VAL A 229 -8.20 -3.62 -14.77
N LEU A 230 -6.99 -4.05 -15.07
CA LEU A 230 -6.75 -5.39 -15.61
C LEU A 230 -7.06 -6.43 -14.50
N PRO A 231 -7.84 -7.48 -14.80
CA PRO A 231 -8.10 -8.54 -13.82
C PRO A 231 -6.83 -9.34 -13.55
N PRO A 232 -6.72 -10.05 -12.41
CA PRO A 232 -5.56 -10.89 -12.11
C PRO A 232 -5.20 -11.89 -13.22
N THR A 233 -6.21 -12.41 -13.93
CA THR A 233 -6.05 -13.37 -15.03
C THR A 233 -5.44 -12.77 -16.30
N ALA A 234 -5.32 -11.44 -16.40
CA ALA A 234 -4.68 -10.78 -17.53
C ALA A 234 -3.14 -10.84 -17.46
N TYR A 235 -2.56 -11.15 -16.30
CA TYR A 235 -1.11 -11.19 -16.11
C TYR A 235 -0.56 -12.60 -16.31
N THR A 236 0.36 -12.75 -17.25
CA THR A 236 1.18 -13.95 -17.41
C THR A 236 2.39 -13.92 -16.48
N GLY A 237 3.09 -15.05 -16.31
CA GLY A 237 4.34 -15.09 -15.54
C GLY A 237 5.42 -14.14 -16.08
N LYS A 238 5.43 -13.87 -17.39
CA LYS A 238 6.33 -12.87 -18.01
C LYS A 238 5.96 -11.45 -17.59
N ASP A 239 4.66 -11.14 -17.54
CA ASP A 239 4.17 -9.84 -17.08
C ASP A 239 4.53 -9.59 -15.62
N LEU A 240 4.33 -10.60 -14.77
CA LEU A 240 4.69 -10.53 -13.35
C LEU A 240 6.20 -10.29 -13.18
N THR A 241 7.04 -11.02 -13.92
CA THR A 241 8.50 -10.86 -13.89
C THR A 241 8.95 -9.48 -14.40
N PHE A 242 8.18 -8.84 -15.28
CA PHE A 242 8.47 -7.49 -15.73
C PHE A 242 8.02 -6.43 -14.71
N ILE A 243 6.78 -6.51 -14.25
CA ILE A 243 6.09 -5.46 -13.49
C ILE A 243 6.54 -5.44 -12.03
N VAL A 244 6.48 -6.58 -11.36
CA VAL A 244 6.60 -6.65 -9.89
C VAL A 244 7.97 -6.17 -9.41
N PRO A 245 9.11 -6.59 -9.99
CA PRO A 245 10.42 -6.12 -9.54
C PRO A 245 10.64 -4.62 -9.77
N ARG A 246 10.06 -4.06 -10.84
CA ARG A 246 10.12 -2.63 -11.16
C ARG A 246 9.28 -1.81 -10.18
N ALA A 247 8.06 -2.23 -9.93
CA ALA A 247 7.18 -1.57 -8.99
C ALA A 247 7.70 -1.69 -7.55
N LEU A 248 8.21 -2.85 -7.15
CA LEU A 248 8.81 -3.04 -5.82
C LEU A 248 10.00 -2.09 -5.60
N GLU A 249 10.84 -1.88 -6.61
CA GLU A 249 11.93 -0.89 -6.55
C GLU A 249 11.42 0.56 -6.40
N LEU A 250 10.26 0.88 -6.97
CA LEU A 250 9.64 2.18 -6.76
C LEU A 250 9.07 2.32 -5.34
N ILE A 251 8.56 1.24 -4.75
CA ILE A 251 7.82 1.25 -3.48
C ILE A 251 8.78 1.13 -2.28
N TYR A 252 9.66 0.13 -2.29
CA TYR A 252 10.42 -0.30 -1.13
C TYR A 252 11.75 0.46 -1.02
N THR A 253 11.70 1.70 -0.56
CA THR A 253 12.88 2.56 -0.35
C THR A 253 13.11 2.94 1.12
N THR A 254 12.38 2.32 2.05
CA THR A 254 12.48 2.55 3.50
C THR A 254 12.10 1.28 4.26
N PHE A 255 12.63 1.11 5.48
CA PHE A 255 12.30 -0.01 6.36
C PHE A 255 10.84 -0.04 6.80
N ASP A 256 10.13 1.09 6.78
CA ASP A 256 8.70 1.15 7.12
C ASP A 256 7.85 0.24 6.21
N LEU A 257 8.35 -0.08 5.01
CA LEU A 257 7.70 -0.96 4.04
C LEU A 257 8.35 -2.35 3.95
N GLU A 258 9.21 -2.72 4.89
CA GLU A 258 9.77 -4.08 5.00
C GLU A 258 8.69 -5.16 5.06
N PRO A 259 7.56 -4.98 5.79
CA PRO A 259 6.46 -5.95 5.76
C PRO A 259 5.89 -6.20 4.36
N PHE A 260 5.72 -5.15 3.56
CA PHE A 260 5.23 -5.28 2.18
C PHE A 260 6.24 -6.02 1.30
N ALA A 261 7.53 -5.67 1.39
CA ALA A 261 8.58 -6.33 0.63
C ALA A 261 8.75 -7.80 1.01
N ARG A 262 8.63 -8.13 2.30
CA ARG A 262 8.62 -9.49 2.83
C ARG A 262 7.48 -10.31 2.25
N ASP A 263 6.27 -9.75 2.20
CA ASP A 263 5.12 -10.45 1.62
C ASP A 263 5.28 -10.68 0.11
N VAL A 264 5.75 -9.67 -0.64
CA VAL A 264 6.06 -9.83 -2.07
C VAL A 264 7.11 -10.92 -2.29
N TRP A 265 8.15 -10.97 -1.45
CA TRP A 265 9.20 -11.99 -1.52
C TRP A 265 8.69 -13.39 -1.20
N ARG A 266 7.88 -13.53 -0.14
CA ARG A 266 7.25 -14.79 0.27
C ARG A 266 6.42 -15.37 -0.87
N ASP A 267 5.59 -14.54 -1.50
CA ASP A 267 4.66 -14.96 -2.52
C ASP A 267 5.33 -15.17 -3.91
N ALA A 268 6.56 -14.68 -4.10
CA ALA A 268 7.28 -14.78 -5.36
C ALA A 268 7.85 -16.18 -5.65
N ASP A 269 7.73 -16.61 -6.92
CA ASP A 269 8.38 -17.82 -7.42
C ASP A 269 9.91 -17.63 -7.60
N PRO A 270 10.69 -18.70 -7.86
CA PRO A 270 12.13 -18.58 -8.03
C PRO A 270 12.58 -17.68 -9.18
N ALA A 271 11.81 -17.55 -10.26
CA ALA A 271 12.15 -16.68 -11.38
C ALA A 271 11.96 -15.20 -11.01
N LEU A 272 10.86 -14.89 -10.35
CA LEU A 272 10.55 -13.56 -9.87
C LEU A 272 11.55 -13.11 -8.79
N ARG A 273 11.90 -13.99 -7.84
CA ARG A 273 12.93 -13.71 -6.82
C ARG A 273 14.28 -13.37 -7.44
N ARG A 274 14.70 -14.09 -8.50
CA ARG A 274 15.96 -13.78 -9.21
C ARG A 274 15.93 -12.38 -9.82
N GLU A 275 14.81 -11.97 -10.42
CA GLU A 275 14.71 -10.64 -11.02
C GLU A 275 14.64 -9.53 -9.96
N ILE A 276 13.98 -9.76 -8.81
CA ILE A 276 14.00 -8.85 -7.65
C ILE A 276 15.45 -8.61 -7.19
N ILE A 277 16.23 -9.68 -7.01
CA ILE A 277 17.65 -9.60 -6.62
C ILE A 277 18.46 -8.86 -7.68
N ARG A 278 18.35 -9.27 -8.95
CA ARG A 278 19.11 -8.67 -10.05
C ARG A 278 18.88 -7.16 -10.11
N ARG A 279 17.63 -6.71 -10.00
CA ARG A 279 17.30 -5.28 -9.98
C ARG A 279 17.82 -4.57 -8.75
N TRP A 280 17.79 -5.23 -7.59
CA TRP A 280 18.36 -4.68 -6.37
C TRP A 280 19.86 -4.49 -6.51
N GLU A 281 20.58 -5.46 -7.07
CA GLU A 281 22.01 -5.35 -7.36
C GLU A 281 22.31 -4.20 -8.35
N ASP A 282 21.54 -4.08 -9.42
CA ASP A 282 21.65 -2.97 -10.38
C ASP A 282 21.40 -1.60 -9.73
N CYS A 283 20.48 -1.53 -8.76
CA CYS A 283 20.13 -0.30 -8.05
C CYS A 283 21.30 0.23 -7.21
N TRP A 284 22.06 -0.69 -6.60
CA TRP A 284 23.20 -0.38 -5.75
C TRP A 284 24.54 -0.31 -6.49
N GLN A 285 24.63 -0.77 -7.75
CA GLN A 285 25.83 -0.66 -8.61
C GLN A 285 27.13 -1.19 -7.95
N GLY A 286 27.03 -2.18 -7.06
CA GLY A 286 28.16 -2.73 -6.32
C GLY A 286 28.48 -2.02 -5.00
N GLU A 287 27.90 -0.85 -4.72
CA GLU A 287 27.98 -0.15 -3.43
C GLU A 287 27.01 -0.79 -2.43
N ARG A 288 27.20 -2.07 -2.13
CA ARG A 288 26.28 -2.78 -1.23
C ARG A 288 26.48 -2.27 0.19
N PRO A 289 25.40 -1.90 0.90
CA PRO A 289 25.50 -1.50 2.30
C PRO A 289 25.95 -2.66 3.20
N PHE A 290 25.80 -3.92 2.77
CA PHE A 290 26.23 -5.14 3.47
C PHE A 290 26.23 -6.37 2.55
N GLU A 291 26.82 -7.48 3.02
CA GLU A 291 26.74 -8.78 2.35
C GLU A 291 25.35 -9.40 2.50
N ILE A 292 24.76 -9.83 1.40
CA ILE A 292 23.44 -10.46 1.38
C ILE A 292 23.55 -11.94 1.04
N ASP A 293 22.94 -12.79 1.89
CA ASP A 293 22.72 -14.21 1.60
C ASP A 293 21.23 -14.50 1.43
N TYR A 294 20.77 -14.49 0.18
CA TYR A 294 19.39 -14.72 -0.21
C TYR A 294 18.89 -16.16 0.02
N LYS A 295 19.78 -17.09 0.42
CA LYS A 295 19.42 -18.49 0.71
C LYS A 295 19.01 -18.68 2.17
N LYS A 296 19.24 -17.67 3.01
CA LYS A 296 18.86 -17.73 4.42
C LYS A 296 17.34 -17.77 4.60
N PRO A 297 16.81 -18.62 5.51
CA PRO A 297 15.39 -18.66 5.82
C PRO A 297 14.83 -17.32 6.33
N ASP A 298 15.68 -16.53 6.98
CA ASP A 298 15.41 -15.20 7.55
C ASP A 298 15.88 -14.06 6.63
N PHE A 299 16.10 -14.33 5.34
CA PHE A 299 16.50 -13.29 4.39
C PHE A 299 15.50 -12.13 4.34
N GLN A 300 16.00 -10.93 4.66
CA GLN A 300 15.30 -9.66 4.48
C GLN A 300 16.00 -8.86 3.37
N LEU A 301 15.22 -8.49 2.36
CA LEU A 301 15.69 -7.60 1.31
C LEU A 301 15.97 -6.23 1.92
N TYR A 302 17.12 -5.62 1.64
CA TYR A 302 17.34 -4.22 2.00
C TYR A 302 16.50 -3.29 1.13
N PRO A 303 16.05 -2.13 1.62
CA PRO A 303 15.43 -1.13 0.76
C PRO A 303 16.27 -0.78 -0.48
N TYR A 304 15.58 -0.46 -1.57
CA TYR A 304 16.21 0.06 -2.79
C TYR A 304 16.69 1.50 -2.56
N ARG A 305 17.82 1.86 -3.16
CA ARG A 305 18.36 3.22 -3.11
C ARG A 305 17.42 4.20 -3.82
N TRP A 306 17.13 5.34 -3.19
CA TRP A 306 16.39 6.39 -3.86
C TRP A 306 17.23 7.07 -4.94
N ASN A 307 16.72 7.11 -6.17
CA ASN A 307 17.35 7.81 -7.30
C ASN A 307 16.26 8.35 -8.25
N GLU A 308 16.11 9.67 -8.34
CA GLU A 308 15.02 10.30 -9.12
C GLU A 308 15.04 9.92 -10.61
N GLU A 309 16.24 9.93 -11.20
CA GLU A 309 16.47 9.64 -12.62
C GLU A 309 16.07 8.20 -12.98
N ARG A 310 16.53 7.25 -12.16
CA ARG A 310 16.20 5.83 -12.31
C ARG A 310 14.71 5.58 -12.07
N ARG A 311 14.11 6.22 -11.07
CA ARG A 311 12.66 6.13 -10.81
C ARG A 311 11.83 6.65 -11.99
N ALA A 312 12.24 7.74 -12.64
CA ALA A 312 11.58 8.25 -13.83
C ALA A 312 11.62 7.26 -15.00
N LEU A 313 12.77 6.61 -15.23
CA LEU A 313 12.91 5.56 -16.25
C LEU A 313 12.02 4.35 -15.95
N ILE A 314 11.99 3.88 -14.69
CA ILE A 314 11.18 2.72 -14.29
C ILE A 314 9.69 3.02 -14.46
N ARG A 315 9.22 4.20 -14.05
CA ARG A 315 7.83 4.61 -14.28
C ARG A 315 7.49 4.60 -15.77
N ALA A 316 8.35 5.19 -16.61
CA ALA A 316 8.16 5.21 -18.06
C ALA A 316 8.11 3.80 -18.68
N GLU A 317 8.93 2.86 -18.19
CA GLU A 317 8.86 1.45 -18.60
C GLU A 317 7.53 0.81 -18.22
N LEU A 318 7.02 1.06 -17.01
CA LEU A 318 5.74 0.55 -16.55
C LEU A 318 4.56 1.16 -17.34
N ASP A 319 4.59 2.46 -17.61
CA ASP A 319 3.60 3.16 -18.43
C ASP A 319 3.50 2.57 -19.84
N ALA A 320 4.65 2.40 -20.52
CA ALA A 320 4.70 1.81 -21.84
C ALA A 320 4.23 0.34 -21.83
N TYR A 321 4.60 -0.43 -20.80
CA TYR A 321 4.21 -1.82 -20.68
C TYR A 321 2.69 -1.98 -20.48
N TYR A 322 2.10 -1.20 -19.59
CA TYR A 322 0.65 -1.23 -19.36
C TYR A 322 -0.14 -0.73 -20.57
N ALA A 323 0.35 0.26 -21.30
CA ALA A 323 -0.29 0.66 -22.56
C ALA A 323 -0.40 -0.50 -23.55
N ARG A 324 0.61 -1.38 -23.61
CA ARG A 324 0.53 -2.62 -24.41
C ARG A 324 -0.44 -3.64 -23.82
N LEU A 325 -0.47 -3.82 -22.50
CA LEU A 325 -1.43 -4.73 -21.85
C LEU A 325 -2.88 -4.29 -22.08
N TYR A 326 -3.12 -2.98 -22.19
CA TYR A 326 -4.41 -2.41 -22.57
C TYR A 326 -4.70 -2.48 -24.08
N GLY A 327 -3.77 -3.01 -24.88
CA GLY A 327 -3.95 -3.17 -26.33
C GLY A 327 -3.82 -1.90 -27.14
N LEU A 328 -3.23 -0.84 -26.57
CA LEU A 328 -3.05 0.42 -27.28
C LEU A 328 -2.02 0.31 -28.40
N THR A 329 -2.12 1.22 -29.36
CA THR A 329 -1.09 1.53 -30.33
C THR A 329 -0.16 2.64 -29.81
N ARG A 330 0.97 2.83 -30.49
CA ARG A 330 1.90 3.92 -30.15
C ARG A 330 1.25 5.30 -30.28
N ASP A 331 0.42 5.52 -31.31
CA ASP A 331 -0.23 6.82 -31.52
C ASP A 331 -1.36 7.08 -30.52
N GLU A 332 -2.07 6.04 -30.06
CA GLU A 332 -3.03 6.18 -28.95
C GLU A 332 -2.32 6.53 -27.63
N LEU A 333 -1.16 5.91 -27.35
CA LEU A 333 -0.34 6.30 -26.20
C LEU A 333 0.17 7.74 -26.32
N ARG A 334 0.61 8.17 -27.51
CA ARG A 334 0.99 9.57 -27.76
C ARG A 334 -0.17 10.52 -27.52
N TYR A 335 -1.37 10.17 -28.01
CA TYR A 335 -2.57 10.97 -27.79
C TYR A 335 -2.91 11.09 -26.29
N ILE A 336 -2.84 9.98 -25.54
CA ILE A 336 -3.05 10.00 -24.08
C ILE A 336 -2.10 10.98 -23.40
N LEU A 337 -0.81 10.94 -23.76
CA LEU A 337 0.21 11.79 -23.14
C LEU A 337 0.08 13.26 -23.58
N ASP A 338 -0.11 13.50 -24.87
CA ASP A 338 -0.10 14.83 -25.48
C ASP A 338 -0.91 14.85 -26.80
N PRO A 339 -2.23 15.13 -26.75
CA PRO A 339 -3.08 15.13 -27.95
C PRO A 339 -2.58 16.05 -29.07
N GLN A 340 -1.99 17.19 -28.72
CA GLN A 340 -1.41 18.16 -29.66
C GLN A 340 -0.19 17.62 -30.41
N ASP A 341 0.52 16.62 -29.86
CA ASP A 341 1.63 15.94 -30.54
C ASP A 341 1.14 15.07 -31.72
N VAL A 342 -0.14 14.67 -31.69
CA VAL A 342 -0.75 13.82 -32.72
C VAL A 342 -1.53 14.67 -33.74
N TYR A 343 -2.35 15.60 -33.26
CA TYR A 343 -3.27 16.37 -34.11
C TYR A 343 -2.79 17.79 -34.45
N GLY A 344 -1.64 18.20 -33.91
CA GLY A 344 -1.07 19.52 -34.10
C GLY A 344 -1.47 20.54 -33.03
N PRO A 345 -0.86 21.73 -33.05
CA PRO A 345 -1.02 22.74 -32.00
C PRO A 345 -2.43 23.34 -31.93
N ASP A 346 -3.20 23.29 -33.01
CA ASP A 346 -4.57 23.80 -33.06
C ASP A 346 -5.60 22.84 -32.45
N PHE A 347 -5.19 21.64 -32.02
CA PHE A 347 -6.08 20.70 -31.36
C PHE A 347 -6.48 21.22 -29.97
N PRO A 348 -7.79 21.33 -29.66
CA PRO A 348 -8.26 22.02 -28.45
C PRO A 348 -8.06 21.21 -27.16
N GLY A 349 -7.79 19.91 -27.25
CA GLY A 349 -7.70 19.02 -26.10
C GLY A 349 -6.29 18.93 -25.51
N GLU A 350 -6.22 18.91 -24.19
CA GLU A 350 -5.00 18.66 -23.42
C GLU A 350 -5.30 17.69 -22.28
N THR A 351 -4.40 16.75 -22.03
CA THR A 351 -4.61 15.71 -21.00
C THR A 351 -3.81 16.00 -19.72
N PHE A 352 -2.49 16.10 -19.85
CA PHE A 352 -1.56 16.27 -18.73
C PHE A 352 -0.86 17.63 -18.77
N ARG A 353 -1.62 18.71 -19.01
CA ARG A 353 -1.09 20.07 -19.20
C ARG A 353 -0.14 20.51 -18.08
N VAL A 354 -0.56 20.38 -16.82
CA VAL A 354 0.23 20.83 -15.66
C VAL A 354 1.56 20.09 -15.59
N LEU A 355 1.56 18.77 -15.83
CA LEU A 355 2.78 17.97 -15.88
C LEU A 355 3.70 18.45 -17.01
N LYS A 356 3.16 18.63 -18.23
CA LYS A 356 3.90 19.11 -19.40
C LYS A 356 4.53 20.48 -19.14
N GLU A 357 3.79 21.42 -18.58
CA GLU A 357 4.27 22.76 -18.22
C GLU A 357 5.39 22.71 -17.17
N ASN A 358 5.21 21.92 -16.11
CA ASN A 358 6.21 21.77 -15.05
C ASN A 358 7.50 21.10 -15.54
N GLU A 359 7.39 20.04 -16.34
CA GLU A 359 8.56 19.38 -16.93
C GLU A 359 9.27 20.27 -17.95
N THR A 360 8.52 21.01 -18.78
CA THR A 360 9.13 21.97 -19.73
C THR A 360 9.90 23.06 -18.99
N ARG A 361 9.36 23.56 -17.87
CA ARG A 361 10.06 24.54 -17.02
C ARG A 361 11.31 23.96 -16.37
N ARG A 362 11.27 22.71 -15.88
CA ARG A 362 12.36 22.08 -15.12
C ARG A 362 13.46 21.49 -16.02
N TYR A 363 13.08 20.89 -17.15
CA TYR A 363 13.97 20.10 -18.01
C TYR A 363 14.11 20.66 -19.43
N GLY A 364 13.33 21.67 -19.80
CA GLY A 364 13.31 22.21 -21.17
C GLY A 364 12.56 21.32 -22.18
N GLU A 365 11.95 20.22 -21.73
CA GLU A 365 11.20 19.30 -22.58
C GLU A 365 10.05 18.63 -21.82
N TYR A 366 9.08 18.07 -22.54
CA TYR A 366 8.10 17.14 -21.96
C TYR A 366 8.75 15.77 -21.73
N ARG A 367 9.60 15.69 -20.70
CA ARG A 367 10.49 14.58 -20.41
C ARG A 367 9.76 13.24 -20.27
N THR A 368 8.66 13.19 -19.53
CA THR A 368 7.86 11.98 -19.32
C THR A 368 7.39 11.40 -20.65
N ARG A 369 6.86 12.25 -21.55
CA ARG A 369 6.41 11.80 -22.88
C ARG A 369 7.55 11.15 -23.65
N ARG A 370 8.72 11.79 -23.70
CA ARG A 370 9.89 11.22 -24.37
C ARG A 370 10.28 9.86 -23.79
N LEU A 371 10.43 9.76 -22.47
CA LEU A 371 10.86 8.53 -21.80
C LEU A 371 9.88 7.37 -22.01
N VAL A 372 8.56 7.64 -21.93
CA VAL A 372 7.52 6.62 -22.14
C VAL A 372 7.55 6.10 -23.57
N LEU A 373 7.67 6.99 -24.57
CA LEU A 373 7.72 6.58 -25.97
C LEU A 373 9.03 5.85 -26.32
N GLU A 374 10.16 6.26 -25.75
CA GLU A 374 11.40 5.51 -25.89
C GLU A 374 11.31 4.11 -25.25
N ALA A 375 10.65 3.98 -24.09
CA ALA A 375 10.42 2.70 -23.45
C ALA A 375 9.51 1.81 -24.30
N TRP A 376 8.45 2.37 -24.88
CA TRP A 376 7.59 1.70 -25.86
C TRP A 376 8.42 1.14 -27.04
N ASP A 377 9.24 1.98 -27.65
CA ASP A 377 10.04 1.61 -28.81
C ASP A 377 11.05 0.49 -28.49
N ARG A 378 11.58 0.44 -27.26
CA ARG A 378 12.41 -0.68 -26.77
C ARG A 378 11.63 -1.98 -26.57
N LEU A 379 10.38 -1.88 -26.11
CA LEU A 379 9.51 -3.05 -25.88
C LEU A 379 9.00 -3.70 -27.17
N VAL A 380 8.94 -2.94 -28.28
CA VAL A 380 8.56 -3.47 -29.60
C VAL A 380 9.72 -4.13 -30.33
N LYS A 381 10.96 -3.69 -30.06
CA LYS A 381 12.18 -4.24 -30.68
C LYS A 381 12.66 -5.57 -30.08
N LYS A 382 12.15 -5.95 -28.90
CA LYS A 382 12.43 -7.22 -28.21
C LYS A 382 11.31 -8.20 -28.44
#